data_AF-A0A2M7A0D2-F1
#
_entry.id   AF-A0A2M7A0D2-F1
#
_cell.length_a   1.000
_cell.length_b   1.000
_cell.length_c   1.000
_cell.angle_alpha   90.00
_cell.angle_beta   90.00
_cell.angle_gamma   90.00
#
_symmetry.space_group_name_H-M   'P 1'
#
loop_
_entity.id
_entity.type
_entity.pdbx_description
1 polymer ?
#
loop_
_entity_poly.entity_id
_entity_poly.type
_entity_poly.pdbx_seq_one_letter_code
_entity_poly.pdbx_strand_id
1 'polypeptide(L)'
;MKKLFAYILILTAFSFINGCVPSVSISTSRTPLSTAAARGDINAVKDLLAKGANACEKGEYGLTPYMWAFSGESLFGSTTCRNETYRILMENAYELFNKSGQCPLLLYYAAGGGCNDITKRLLERGYDSNERFGNFTALSFAVYNGQLETAKILLNKGADLDSAIYALKEHASNQLPHLSSPENRKEYDKANLGVEMLSQFKPKQIEPKTNVAAGLTKEDLTTIVQAAVEGATKSQKKETKSESVKTDIDKPFFANTEKIMGDNDLAVIIGIEGYQGIPKSDYSYDDAKLVGDYAKAMGFKPRNIELLLEERATKSAIEKIIKTWLPNKAKPDSRVFIYYSGHGAPEPKTGDAYIVPFDGDPNYLSDTGYPLKSLYDSLGKLQVAEITVVLDPCFSGAGGRSVLAQGARP
;
A
#
# COMPACT_ATOMS: atom_id res chain seq x y z
N MET A 1 -33.46 -14.82 8.58
CA MET A 1 -33.15 -13.59 9.35
C MET A 1 -31.78 -13.12 8.88
N LYS A 2 -31.65 -12.50 7.71
CA LYS A 2 -31.79 -11.06 7.40
C LYS A 2 -31.05 -10.13 8.37
N LYS A 3 -30.04 -9.48 7.78
CA LYS A 3 -29.30 -8.25 8.11
C LYS A 3 -28.03 -8.37 8.96
N LEU A 4 -26.94 -7.63 8.74
CA LEU A 4 -26.32 -6.90 7.62
C LEU A 4 -25.10 -6.17 8.23
N PHE A 5 -23.90 -6.28 7.61
CA PHE A 5 -22.78 -5.29 7.41
C PHE A 5 -22.31 -4.38 8.59
N ALA A 6 -21.07 -3.86 8.67
CA ALA A 6 -20.03 -3.52 7.68
C ALA A 6 -18.60 -3.39 8.28
N TYR A 7 -17.61 -3.66 7.41
CA TYR A 7 -16.31 -3.01 7.10
C TYR A 7 -15.49 -2.20 8.14
N ILE A 8 -14.16 -2.36 8.12
CA ILE A 8 -13.18 -1.37 7.55
C ILE A 8 -11.78 -1.99 7.34
N LEU A 9 -11.16 -1.55 6.23
CA LEU A 9 -9.79 -1.79 5.73
C LEU A 9 -8.66 -1.38 6.71
N ILE A 10 -7.55 -2.11 6.69
CA ILE A 10 -6.18 -1.68 6.29
C ILE A 10 -5.31 -2.94 6.33
N LEU A 11 -4.86 -3.42 5.18
CA LEU A 11 -3.77 -4.40 5.07
C LEU A 11 -3.05 -4.18 3.75
N THR A 12 -2.26 -3.11 3.72
CA THR A 12 -1.00 -3.09 2.99
C THR A 12 0.09 -3.04 4.05
N ALA A 13 1.14 -3.85 3.87
CA ALA A 13 2.30 -4.04 4.74
C ALA A 13 2.14 -5.01 5.94
N PHE A 14 1.97 -6.31 5.69
CA PHE A 14 2.56 -7.34 6.57
C PHE A 14 2.85 -8.62 5.78
N SER A 15 4.13 -8.86 5.49
CA SER A 15 4.73 -10.20 5.49
C SER A 15 6.25 -10.06 5.30
N PHE A 16 6.92 -9.71 6.39
CA PHE A 16 8.16 -10.36 6.79
C PHE A 16 7.99 -10.86 8.22
N ILE A 17 8.68 -11.97 8.52
CA ILE A 17 8.78 -12.70 9.78
C ILE A 17 7.90 -13.97 9.85
N ASN A 18 8.64 -15.07 9.93
CA ASN A 18 8.24 -16.47 9.94
C ASN A 18 7.38 -16.90 11.13
N GLY A 19 6.54 -17.91 10.88
CA GLY A 19 6.51 -19.11 11.73
C GLY A 19 5.69 -19.05 13.02
N CYS A 20 4.36 -19.06 12.89
CA CYS A 20 3.49 -19.75 13.85
C CYS A 20 2.18 -20.15 13.17
N VAL A 21 1.97 -21.45 12.96
CA VAL A 21 0.62 -22.01 12.81
C VAL A 21 0.09 -22.35 14.19
N PRO A 22 -1.12 -21.86 14.52
CA PRO A 22 -2.15 -22.80 14.89
C PRO A 22 -3.33 -22.67 13.95
N SER A 23 -3.89 -23.83 13.58
CA SER A 23 -5.06 -23.98 12.74
C SER A 23 -6.26 -23.20 13.29
N VAL A 24 -6.59 -22.08 12.65
CA VAL A 24 -7.91 -21.45 12.72
C VAL A 24 -8.50 -21.59 11.32
N SER A 25 -9.64 -22.27 11.19
CA SER A 25 -10.33 -22.37 9.90
C SER A 25 -10.87 -20.99 9.52
N ILE A 26 -10.13 -20.28 8.69
CA ILE A 26 -10.52 -18.98 8.16
C ILE A 26 -11.65 -19.25 7.15
N SER A 27 -12.88 -18.86 7.45
CA SER A 27 -13.96 -18.87 6.47
C SER A 27 -13.56 -17.88 5.37
N THR A 28 -13.25 -18.38 4.17
CA THR A 28 -12.66 -17.59 3.10
C THR A 28 -13.66 -16.57 2.56
N SER A 29 -13.44 -15.28 2.84
CA SER A 29 -14.18 -14.12 2.30
C SER A 29 -13.84 -13.80 0.83
N ARG A 30 -13.68 -14.84 0.02
CA ARG A 30 -13.47 -14.76 -1.42
C ARG A 30 -14.83 -14.88 -2.11
N THR A 31 -15.04 -14.17 -3.22
CA THR A 31 -16.16 -14.52 -4.11
C THR A 31 -16.01 -15.99 -4.54
N PRO A 32 -17.10 -16.68 -4.93
CA PRO A 32 -16.98 -18.05 -5.45
C PRO A 32 -15.95 -18.15 -6.58
N LEU A 33 -15.91 -17.14 -7.46
CA LEU A 33 -14.95 -17.04 -8.55
C LEU A 33 -13.51 -16.82 -8.05
N SER A 34 -13.30 -15.97 -7.05
CA SER A 34 -11.98 -15.77 -6.43
C SER A 34 -11.47 -17.03 -5.71
N THR A 35 -12.36 -17.83 -5.12
CA THR A 35 -12.00 -19.10 -4.48
C THR A 35 -11.55 -20.12 -5.52
N ALA A 36 -12.32 -20.27 -6.60
CA ALA A 36 -11.99 -21.16 -7.71
C ALA A 36 -10.68 -20.72 -8.40
N ALA A 37 -10.49 -19.41 -8.57
CA ALA A 37 -9.29 -18.81 -9.15
C ALA A 37 -8.03 -19.11 -8.32
N ALA A 38 -8.08 -18.92 -6.99
CA ALA A 38 -6.94 -19.19 -6.11
C ALA A 38 -6.53 -20.67 -6.13
N ARG A 39 -7.51 -21.59 -6.22
CA ARG A 39 -7.31 -23.04 -6.31
C ARG A 39 -6.87 -23.52 -7.70
N GLY A 40 -6.95 -22.66 -8.72
CA GLY A 40 -6.73 -23.06 -10.10
C GLY A 40 -7.80 -24.01 -10.65
N ASP A 41 -9.01 -24.03 -10.07
CA ASP A 41 -10.11 -24.91 -10.51
C ASP A 41 -10.74 -24.38 -11.80
N ILE A 42 -10.19 -24.82 -12.94
CA ILE A 42 -10.59 -24.40 -14.29
C ILE A 42 -12.08 -24.64 -14.54
N ASN A 43 -12.63 -25.77 -14.09
CA ASN A 43 -14.02 -26.14 -14.35
C ASN A 43 -14.96 -25.24 -13.58
N ALA A 44 -14.70 -25.04 -12.29
CA ALA A 44 -15.50 -24.11 -11.48
C ALA A 44 -15.40 -22.68 -12.01
N VAL A 45 -14.22 -22.24 -12.46
CA VAL A 45 -14.06 -20.92 -13.09
C VAL A 45 -14.91 -20.78 -14.35
N LYS A 46 -14.86 -21.75 -15.27
CA LYS A 46 -15.67 -21.73 -16.51
C LYS A 46 -17.17 -21.67 -16.19
N ASP A 47 -17.64 -22.51 -15.26
CA ASP A 47 -19.05 -22.57 -14.87
C ASP A 47 -19.54 -21.27 -14.22
N LEU A 48 -18.73 -20.67 -13.35
CA LEU A 48 -19.08 -19.42 -12.67
C LEU A 48 -19.12 -18.24 -13.64
N LEU A 49 -18.16 -18.16 -14.57
CA LEU A 49 -18.15 -17.14 -15.62
C LEU A 49 -19.35 -17.30 -16.56
N ALA A 50 -19.72 -18.53 -16.93
CA ALA A 50 -20.92 -18.79 -17.73
C ALA A 50 -22.22 -18.35 -17.02
N LYS A 51 -22.23 -18.36 -15.67
CA LYS A 51 -23.34 -17.85 -14.84
C LYS A 51 -23.29 -16.34 -14.60
N GLY A 52 -22.33 -15.63 -15.22
CA GLY A 52 -22.22 -14.18 -15.13
C GLY A 52 -21.36 -13.66 -13.98
N ALA A 53 -20.53 -14.50 -13.35
CA ALA A 53 -19.56 -14.02 -12.36
C ALA A 53 -18.57 -13.01 -13.00
N ASN A 54 -18.18 -12.01 -12.22
CA ASN A 54 -17.41 -10.87 -12.70
C ASN A 54 -15.91 -11.00 -12.31
N ALA A 55 -15.02 -11.15 -13.29
CA ALA A 55 -13.58 -11.26 -13.02
C ALA A 55 -12.93 -9.95 -12.51
N CYS A 56 -13.60 -8.81 -12.61
CA CYS A 56 -13.16 -7.51 -12.08
C CYS A 56 -13.77 -7.18 -10.71
N GLU A 57 -14.64 -8.04 -10.17
CA GLU A 57 -15.26 -7.84 -8.86
C GLU A 57 -14.22 -8.08 -7.75
N LYS A 58 -14.04 -7.07 -6.89
CA LYS A 58 -13.17 -7.19 -5.73
C LYS A 58 -13.89 -7.98 -4.63
N GLY A 59 -13.20 -8.96 -4.05
CA GLY A 59 -13.63 -9.55 -2.77
C GLY A 59 -13.39 -8.59 -1.60
N GLU A 60 -13.67 -9.05 -0.37
CA GLU A 60 -13.51 -8.22 0.84
C GLU A 60 -12.06 -7.74 1.07
N TYR A 61 -11.06 -8.47 0.56
CA TYR A 61 -9.64 -8.08 0.59
C TYR A 61 -9.23 -7.11 -0.54
N GLY A 62 -10.17 -6.59 -1.33
CA GLY A 62 -9.86 -5.68 -2.44
C GLY A 62 -9.23 -6.36 -3.67
N LEU A 63 -9.00 -7.68 -3.62
CA LEU A 63 -8.43 -8.47 -4.71
C LEU A 63 -9.51 -9.05 -5.63
N THR A 64 -9.27 -9.01 -6.94
CA THR A 64 -10.14 -9.61 -7.95
C THR A 64 -9.78 -11.08 -8.24
N PRO A 65 -10.66 -11.85 -8.88
CA PRO A 65 -10.37 -13.23 -9.27
C PRO A 65 -9.07 -13.43 -10.05
N TYR A 66 -8.73 -12.60 -11.04
CA TYR A 66 -7.46 -12.76 -11.76
C TYR A 66 -6.24 -12.45 -10.88
N MET A 67 -6.36 -11.57 -9.88
CA MET A 67 -5.28 -11.31 -8.91
C MET A 67 -5.03 -12.54 -8.03
N TRP A 68 -6.09 -13.21 -7.59
CA TRP A 68 -5.99 -14.47 -6.84
C TRP A 68 -5.41 -15.61 -7.68
N ALA A 69 -5.78 -15.71 -8.96
CA ALA A 69 -5.18 -16.69 -9.87
C ALA A 69 -3.69 -16.38 -10.14
N PHE A 70 -3.30 -15.10 -10.14
CA PHE A 70 -1.90 -14.71 -10.28
C PHE A 70 -1.06 -15.16 -9.07
N SER A 71 -1.58 -14.99 -7.85
CA SER A 71 -0.89 -15.35 -6.61
C SER A 71 -0.99 -16.84 -6.23
N GLY A 72 -2.03 -17.56 -6.69
CA GLY A 72 -2.33 -18.93 -6.27
C GLY A 72 -2.67 -19.06 -4.77
N GLU A 73 -2.73 -20.30 -4.26
CA GLU A 73 -2.81 -20.58 -2.81
C GLU A 73 -1.46 -20.45 -2.09
N SER A 74 -0.35 -20.55 -2.83
CA SER A 74 0.99 -20.29 -2.32
C SER A 74 1.41 -18.90 -2.75
N LEU A 75 1.54 -17.99 -1.78
CA LEU A 75 1.88 -16.56 -1.93
C LEU A 75 3.18 -16.25 -2.73
N PHE A 76 3.85 -17.26 -3.27
CA PHE A 76 5.17 -17.19 -3.92
C PHE A 76 5.18 -17.74 -5.35
N GLY A 77 4.04 -18.20 -5.90
CA GLY A 77 3.95 -18.69 -7.27
C GLY A 77 3.72 -17.56 -8.28
N SER A 78 4.71 -17.23 -9.12
CA SER A 78 4.49 -16.34 -10.27
C SER A 78 3.69 -17.09 -11.34
N THR A 79 2.36 -16.99 -11.28
CA THR A 79 1.49 -17.61 -12.28
C THR A 79 1.53 -16.78 -13.56
N THR A 80 1.95 -17.41 -14.66
CA THR A 80 2.03 -16.77 -15.98
C THR A 80 0.75 -17.00 -16.78
N CYS A 81 0.58 -16.26 -17.88
CA CYS A 81 -0.52 -16.42 -18.86
C CYS A 81 -0.54 -17.80 -19.57
N ARG A 82 0.44 -18.66 -19.30
CA ARG A 82 0.41 -20.09 -19.67
C ARG A 82 -0.54 -20.90 -18.80
N ASN A 83 -0.86 -20.43 -17.60
CA ASN A 83 -1.88 -21.04 -16.76
C ASN A 83 -3.27 -20.75 -17.33
N GLU A 84 -4.03 -21.81 -17.64
CA GLU A 84 -5.32 -21.69 -18.31
C GLU A 84 -6.35 -20.93 -17.45
N THR A 85 -6.39 -21.17 -16.13
CA THR A 85 -7.27 -20.46 -15.20
C THR A 85 -7.01 -18.95 -15.24
N TYR A 86 -5.74 -18.56 -15.09
CA TYR A 86 -5.35 -17.15 -15.12
C TYR A 86 -5.68 -16.53 -16.48
N ARG A 87 -5.39 -17.22 -17.58
CA ARG A 87 -5.70 -16.74 -18.93
C ARG A 87 -7.20 -16.51 -19.15
N ILE A 88 -8.05 -17.46 -18.75
CA ILE A 88 -9.52 -17.33 -18.88
C ILE A 88 -10.03 -16.12 -18.10
N LEU A 89 -9.53 -15.92 -16.88
CA LEU A 89 -9.93 -14.78 -16.04
C LEU A 89 -9.47 -13.45 -16.65
N MET A 90 -8.26 -13.41 -17.23
CA MET A 90 -7.75 -12.21 -17.89
C MET A 90 -8.54 -11.86 -19.16
N GLU A 91 -8.96 -12.85 -19.96
CA GLU A 91 -9.84 -12.61 -21.11
C GLU A 91 -11.22 -12.10 -20.69
N ASN A 92 -11.81 -12.71 -19.65
CA ASN A 92 -13.09 -12.24 -19.13
C ASN A 92 -12.97 -10.81 -18.57
N ALA A 93 -11.91 -10.51 -17.82
CA ALA A 93 -11.62 -9.19 -17.29
C ALA A 93 -11.44 -8.14 -18.41
N TYR A 94 -10.76 -8.51 -19.50
CA TYR A 94 -10.65 -7.66 -20.69
C TYR A 94 -12.01 -7.37 -21.33
N GLU A 95 -12.87 -8.39 -21.50
CA GLU A 95 -14.21 -8.20 -22.08
C GLU A 95 -15.12 -7.33 -21.19
N LEU A 96 -14.98 -7.45 -19.87
CA LEU A 96 -15.70 -6.59 -18.92
C LEU A 96 -15.18 -5.15 -18.97
N PHE A 97 -13.86 -4.97 -18.96
CA PHE A 97 -13.24 -3.66 -19.16
C PHE A 97 -13.70 -3.01 -20.47
N ASN A 98 -13.76 -3.76 -21.58
CA ASN A 98 -14.23 -3.28 -22.86
C ASN A 98 -15.67 -2.72 -22.80
N LYS A 99 -16.51 -3.26 -21.93
CA LYS A 99 -17.91 -2.84 -21.76
C LYS A 99 -18.08 -1.68 -20.78
N SER A 100 -17.36 -1.71 -19.65
CA SER A 100 -17.57 -0.78 -18.53
C SER A 100 -16.49 0.29 -18.39
N GLY A 101 -15.34 0.14 -19.05
CA GLY A 101 -14.14 0.95 -18.85
C GLY A 101 -13.45 0.73 -17.50
N GLN A 102 -13.88 -0.25 -16.69
CA GLN A 102 -13.39 -0.42 -15.32
C GLN A 102 -12.98 -1.85 -15.03
N CYS A 103 -11.67 -2.05 -14.82
CA CYS A 103 -11.11 -3.27 -14.24
C CYS A 103 -9.78 -2.93 -13.53
N PRO A 104 -9.68 -3.10 -12.20
CA PRO A 104 -8.55 -2.58 -11.42
C PRO A 104 -7.20 -3.23 -11.79
N LEU A 105 -6.16 -2.45 -12.06
CA LEU A 105 -4.79 -2.96 -12.26
C LEU A 105 -4.67 -4.02 -13.38
N LEU A 106 -5.62 -4.05 -14.32
CA LEU A 106 -5.68 -5.11 -15.33
C LEU A 106 -4.42 -5.14 -16.22
N LEU A 107 -3.94 -3.97 -16.65
CA LEU A 107 -2.69 -3.86 -17.41
C LEU A 107 -1.48 -4.32 -16.58
N TYR A 108 -1.42 -3.96 -15.31
CA TYR A 108 -0.35 -4.35 -14.40
C TYR A 108 -0.22 -5.87 -14.29
N TYR A 109 -1.32 -6.56 -14.01
CA TYR A 109 -1.31 -8.03 -13.90
C TYR A 109 -1.10 -8.71 -15.26
N ALA A 110 -1.72 -8.22 -16.34
CA ALA A 110 -1.47 -8.73 -17.70
C ALA A 110 0.02 -8.68 -18.05
N ALA A 111 0.68 -7.57 -17.69
CA ALA A 111 2.09 -7.34 -17.94
C ALA A 111 2.99 -8.28 -17.12
N GLY A 112 2.76 -8.40 -15.81
CA GLY A 112 3.52 -9.31 -14.94
C GLY A 112 3.33 -10.79 -15.28
N GLY A 113 2.15 -11.17 -15.76
CA GLY A 113 1.83 -12.53 -16.18
C GLY A 113 2.31 -12.90 -17.58
N GLY A 114 2.75 -11.93 -18.39
CA GLY A 114 3.20 -12.19 -19.76
C GLY A 114 2.07 -12.38 -20.77
N CYS A 115 0.88 -11.82 -20.51
CA CYS A 115 -0.26 -11.89 -21.43
C CYS A 115 -0.07 -10.89 -22.58
N ASN A 116 0.81 -11.19 -23.52
CA ASN A 116 1.23 -10.29 -24.61
C ASN A 116 0.07 -9.72 -25.44
N ASP A 117 -0.87 -10.58 -25.84
CA ASP A 117 -2.01 -10.22 -26.69
C ASP A 117 -3.05 -9.38 -25.94
N ILE A 118 -3.33 -9.71 -24.68
CA ILE A 118 -4.21 -8.91 -23.80
C ILE A 118 -3.56 -7.55 -23.53
N THR A 119 -2.27 -7.52 -23.20
CA THR A 119 -1.50 -6.28 -22.99
C THR A 119 -1.57 -5.36 -24.20
N LYS A 120 -1.36 -5.90 -25.41
CA LYS A 120 -1.45 -5.13 -26.66
C LYS A 120 -2.86 -4.54 -26.85
N ARG A 121 -3.90 -5.36 -26.66
CA ARG A 121 -5.30 -4.92 -26.79
C ARG A 121 -5.68 -3.84 -25.76
N LEU A 122 -5.21 -3.96 -24.51
CA LEU A 122 -5.42 -2.95 -23.45
C LEU A 122 -4.80 -1.60 -23.84
N LEU A 123 -3.55 -1.61 -24.32
CA LEU A 123 -2.84 -0.40 -24.74
C LEU A 123 -3.48 0.25 -25.98
N GLU A 124 -4.00 -0.54 -26.92
CA GLU A 124 -4.75 -0.04 -28.08
C GLU A 124 -6.06 0.65 -27.70
N ARG A 125 -6.59 0.37 -26.51
CA ARG A 125 -7.80 0.98 -25.94
C ARG A 125 -7.52 2.19 -25.06
N GLY A 126 -6.27 2.63 -24.98
CA GLY A 126 -5.88 3.84 -24.24
C GLY A 126 -5.71 3.63 -22.74
N TYR A 127 -5.47 2.39 -22.27
CA TYR A 127 -4.95 2.19 -20.92
C TYR A 127 -3.64 2.96 -20.75
N ASP A 128 -3.50 3.66 -19.62
CA ASP A 128 -2.26 4.36 -19.28
C ASP A 128 -1.14 3.34 -19.00
N SER A 129 -0.12 3.33 -19.86
CA SER A 129 1.05 2.46 -19.71
C SER A 129 1.93 2.81 -18.50
N ASN A 130 1.72 3.99 -17.91
CA ASN A 130 2.50 4.54 -16.81
C ASN A 130 1.74 4.59 -15.48
N GLU A 131 0.55 4.00 -15.43
CA GLU A 131 -0.18 3.82 -14.17
C GLU A 131 0.70 3.08 -13.15
N ARG A 132 0.74 3.61 -11.92
CA ARG A 132 1.56 3.07 -10.84
C ARG A 132 0.70 2.29 -9.86
N PHE A 133 1.24 1.16 -9.42
CA PHE A 133 0.75 0.43 -8.26
C PHE A 133 1.86 0.37 -7.21
N GLY A 134 1.74 1.20 -6.18
CA GLY A 134 2.84 1.51 -5.28
C GLY A 134 4.03 2.08 -6.08
N ASN A 135 5.19 1.42 -5.96
CA ASN A 135 6.39 1.84 -6.68
C ASN A 135 6.52 1.23 -8.08
N PHE A 136 5.71 0.24 -8.45
CA PHE A 136 5.84 -0.44 -9.74
C PHE A 136 4.93 0.16 -10.81
N THR A 137 5.38 0.07 -12.06
CA THR A 137 4.58 0.26 -13.28
C THR A 137 4.36 -1.09 -13.95
N ALA A 138 3.48 -1.15 -14.95
CA ALA A 138 3.33 -2.35 -15.77
C ALA A 138 4.66 -2.80 -16.40
N LEU A 139 5.50 -1.86 -16.83
CA LEU A 139 6.82 -2.14 -17.41
C LEU A 139 7.79 -2.73 -16.39
N SER A 140 7.93 -2.13 -15.20
CA SER A 140 8.84 -2.67 -14.19
C SER A 140 8.37 -4.04 -13.69
N PHE A 141 7.06 -4.25 -13.56
CA PHE A 141 6.52 -5.54 -13.12
C PHE A 141 6.65 -6.66 -14.18
N ALA A 142 6.48 -6.34 -15.47
CA ALA A 142 6.74 -7.29 -16.55
C ALA A 142 8.19 -7.79 -16.52
N VAL A 143 9.15 -6.85 -16.44
CA VAL A 143 10.57 -7.18 -16.42
C VAL A 143 10.96 -7.93 -15.15
N TYR A 144 10.44 -7.53 -13.99
CA TYR A 144 10.64 -8.22 -12.72
C TYR A 144 10.24 -9.70 -12.77
N ASN A 145 9.18 -10.03 -13.52
CA ASN A 145 8.71 -11.39 -13.73
C ASN A 145 9.31 -12.06 -14.98
N GLY A 146 10.32 -11.45 -15.63
CA GLY A 146 11.00 -12.00 -16.80
C GLY A 146 10.17 -11.98 -18.10
N GLN A 147 9.12 -11.18 -18.17
CA GLN A 147 8.20 -11.08 -19.32
C GLN A 147 8.75 -10.15 -20.40
N LEU A 148 9.84 -10.58 -21.04
CA LEU A 148 10.60 -9.80 -22.03
C LEU A 148 9.77 -9.30 -23.22
N GLU A 149 8.97 -10.17 -23.82
CA GLU A 149 8.15 -9.77 -24.98
C GLU A 149 7.08 -8.75 -24.58
N THR A 150 6.52 -8.87 -23.37
CA THR A 150 5.56 -7.90 -22.84
C THR A 150 6.23 -6.54 -22.57
N ALA A 151 7.45 -6.55 -22.02
CA ALA A 151 8.23 -5.33 -21.82
C ALA A 151 8.50 -4.59 -23.14
N LYS A 152 8.85 -5.31 -24.22
CA LYS A 152 9.00 -4.71 -25.57
C LYS A 152 7.70 -4.09 -26.07
N ILE A 153 6.56 -4.75 -25.87
CA ILE A 153 5.24 -4.20 -26.24
C ILE A 153 4.96 -2.89 -25.50
N LEU A 154 5.22 -2.86 -24.19
CA LEU A 154 5.02 -1.67 -23.34
C LEU A 154 5.93 -0.50 -23.77
N LEU A 155 7.22 -0.77 -24.02
CA LEU A 155 8.17 0.24 -24.52
C LEU A 155 7.74 0.81 -25.88
N ASN A 156 7.33 -0.06 -26.81
CA ASN A 156 6.84 0.36 -28.13
C ASN A 156 5.56 1.20 -28.05
N LYS A 157 4.84 1.16 -26.92
CA LYS A 157 3.63 1.92 -26.65
C LYS A 157 3.85 3.13 -25.73
N GLY A 158 5.11 3.49 -25.45
CA GLY A 158 5.46 4.71 -24.72
C GLY A 158 5.51 4.57 -23.20
N ALA A 159 5.67 3.35 -22.67
CA ALA A 159 5.97 3.17 -21.25
C ALA A 159 7.29 3.86 -20.87
N ASP A 160 7.28 4.56 -19.74
CA ASP A 160 8.42 5.32 -19.22
C ASP A 160 9.51 4.37 -18.70
N LEU A 161 10.60 4.30 -19.48
CA LEU A 161 11.78 3.51 -19.18
C LEU A 161 12.45 3.94 -17.88
N ASP A 162 12.59 5.24 -17.63
CA ASP A 162 13.31 5.76 -16.47
C ASP A 162 12.49 5.55 -15.19
N SER A 163 11.17 5.76 -15.24
CA SER A 163 10.27 5.44 -14.12
C SER A 163 10.32 3.94 -13.78
N ALA A 164 10.37 3.06 -14.79
CA ALA A 164 10.47 1.62 -14.57
C ALA A 164 11.82 1.20 -13.96
N ILE A 165 12.93 1.81 -14.41
CA ILE A 165 14.26 1.57 -13.82
C ILE A 165 14.32 2.06 -12.38
N TYR A 166 13.77 3.25 -12.11
CA TYR A 166 13.70 3.80 -10.75
C TYR A 166 12.96 2.86 -9.80
N ALA A 167 11.78 2.38 -10.23
CA ALA A 167 10.97 1.42 -9.47
C ALA A 167 11.75 0.15 -9.08
N LEU A 168 12.48 -0.44 -10.03
CA LEU A 168 13.26 -1.65 -9.78
C LEU A 168 14.47 -1.38 -8.87
N LYS A 169 15.14 -0.25 -9.03
CA LYS A 169 16.25 0.14 -8.15
C LYS A 169 15.77 0.35 -6.72
N GLU A 170 14.66 1.06 -6.54
CA GLU A 170 14.06 1.27 -5.23
C GLU A 170 13.66 -0.07 -4.59
N HIS A 171 13.04 -0.97 -5.36
CA HIS A 171 12.72 -2.31 -4.87
C HIS A 171 13.97 -3.09 -4.47
N ALA A 172 15.02 -3.10 -5.29
CA ALA A 172 16.29 -3.75 -4.96
C ALA A 172 16.93 -3.14 -3.71
N SER A 173 16.95 -1.82 -3.59
CA SER A 173 17.47 -1.11 -2.41
C SER A 173 16.75 -1.54 -1.13
N ASN A 174 15.43 -1.76 -1.19
CA ASN A 174 14.66 -2.24 -0.04
C ASN A 174 14.98 -3.69 0.36
N GLN A 175 15.53 -4.50 -0.54
CA GLN A 175 15.96 -5.87 -0.22
C GLN A 175 17.39 -5.94 0.36
N LEU A 176 18.22 -4.90 0.15
CA LEU A 176 19.63 -4.87 0.59
C LEU A 176 19.84 -5.23 2.09
N PRO A 177 19.04 -4.71 3.04
CA PRO A 177 19.19 -5.03 4.46
C PRO A 177 18.87 -6.49 4.80
N HIS A 178 18.19 -7.21 3.90
CA HIS A 178 17.62 -8.53 4.15
C HIS A 178 18.25 -9.64 3.29
N LEU A 179 19.38 -9.39 2.63
CA LEU A 179 20.05 -10.35 1.72
C LEU A 179 20.56 -11.65 2.40
N SER A 180 20.49 -11.74 3.72
CA SER A 180 20.72 -12.98 4.47
C SER A 180 19.62 -14.01 4.24
N SER A 181 18.39 -13.58 3.92
CA SER A 181 17.32 -14.47 3.47
C SER A 181 17.53 -14.85 1.99
N PRO A 182 17.49 -16.15 1.65
CA PRO A 182 17.51 -16.62 0.26
C PRO A 182 16.37 -16.03 -0.58
N GLU A 183 15.19 -15.82 0.01
CA GLU A 183 14.03 -15.24 -0.65
C GLU A 183 14.28 -13.77 -1.00
N ASN A 184 14.72 -12.96 -0.05
CA ASN A 184 15.08 -11.55 -0.30
C ASN A 184 16.20 -11.41 -1.32
N ARG A 185 17.22 -12.29 -1.25
CA ARG A 185 18.29 -12.32 -2.25
C ARG A 185 17.76 -12.60 -3.64
N LYS A 186 16.85 -13.55 -3.78
CA LYS A 186 16.21 -13.85 -5.07
C LYS A 186 15.43 -12.67 -5.61
N GLU A 187 14.67 -11.97 -4.76
CA GLU A 187 13.91 -10.78 -5.18
C GLU A 187 14.84 -9.60 -5.53
N TYR A 188 15.94 -9.41 -4.79
CA TYR A 188 17.01 -8.46 -5.11
C TYR A 188 17.66 -8.74 -6.47
N ASP A 189 18.05 -9.99 -6.72
CA ASP A 189 18.70 -10.41 -7.96
C ASP A 189 17.76 -10.23 -9.15
N LYS A 190 16.47 -10.58 -9.01
CA LYS A 190 15.45 -10.33 -10.04
C LYS A 190 15.31 -8.84 -10.37
N ALA A 191 15.24 -7.98 -9.36
CA ALA A 191 15.08 -6.55 -9.58
C ALA A 191 16.30 -5.96 -10.31
N ASN A 192 17.52 -6.34 -9.92
CA ASN A 192 18.74 -5.89 -10.59
C ASN A 192 18.87 -6.43 -12.01
N LEU A 193 18.52 -7.70 -12.23
CA LEU A 193 18.45 -8.26 -13.58
C LEU A 193 17.48 -7.44 -14.44
N GLY A 194 16.35 -7.02 -13.87
CA GLY A 194 15.41 -6.16 -14.58
C GLY A 194 15.96 -4.78 -14.91
N VAL A 195 16.72 -4.17 -13.99
CA VAL A 195 17.43 -2.90 -14.26
C VAL A 195 18.43 -3.07 -15.40
N GLU A 196 19.19 -4.16 -15.40
CA GLU A 196 20.16 -4.47 -16.46
C GLU A 196 19.46 -4.61 -17.81
N MET A 197 18.37 -5.39 -17.86
CA MET A 197 17.57 -5.60 -19.06
C MET A 197 17.02 -4.28 -19.61
N LEU A 198 16.42 -3.44 -18.76
CA LEU A 198 15.90 -2.14 -19.18
C LEU A 198 17.00 -1.16 -19.60
N SER A 199 18.17 -1.22 -18.99
CA SER A 199 19.30 -0.35 -19.34
C SER A 199 19.80 -0.57 -20.77
N GLN A 200 19.59 -1.76 -21.35
CA GLN A 200 19.90 -2.03 -22.76
C GLN A 200 18.99 -1.27 -23.74
N PHE A 201 17.81 -0.83 -23.28
CA PHE A 201 16.86 -0.04 -24.07
C PHE A 201 17.06 1.47 -23.90
N LYS A 202 18.00 1.92 -23.05
CA LYS A 202 18.38 3.33 -23.06
C LYS A 202 18.98 3.65 -24.42
N PRO A 203 18.51 4.70 -25.12
CA PRO A 203 19.18 5.15 -26.32
C PRO A 203 20.65 5.40 -25.96
N LYS A 204 21.57 4.80 -26.72
CA LYS A 204 23.01 5.07 -26.55
C LYS A 204 23.18 6.57 -26.52
N GLN A 205 23.61 7.11 -25.38
CA GLN A 205 24.06 8.49 -25.34
C GLN A 205 25.12 8.61 -26.43
N ILE A 206 24.92 9.52 -27.37
CA ILE A 206 25.99 9.94 -28.25
C ILE A 206 27.00 10.55 -27.28
N GLU A 207 28.07 9.81 -26.96
CA GLU A 207 29.18 10.39 -26.22
C GLU A 207 29.61 11.63 -27.00
N PRO A 208 29.69 12.81 -26.35
CA PRO A 208 30.20 13.98 -27.02
C PRO A 208 31.63 13.66 -27.43
N LYS A 209 31.83 13.43 -28.72
CA LYS A 209 33.17 13.32 -29.30
C LYS A 209 33.92 14.57 -28.90
N THR A 210 35.05 14.36 -28.26
CA THR A 210 36.00 15.38 -27.85
C THR A 210 36.36 16.31 -29.02
N ASN A 211 36.64 17.57 -28.63
CA ASN A 211 37.17 18.69 -29.42
C ASN A 211 36.17 19.55 -30.20
N VAL A 212 35.60 20.56 -29.51
CA VAL A 212 35.70 21.95 -29.99
C VAL A 212 35.96 22.86 -28.79
N ALA A 213 37.22 23.22 -28.57
CA ALA A 213 37.55 24.43 -27.82
C ALA A 213 37.54 25.60 -28.82
N ALA A 214 36.54 26.48 -28.75
CA ALA A 214 36.63 27.84 -29.28
C ALA A 214 35.54 28.72 -28.66
N GLY A 215 35.96 29.58 -27.74
CA GLY A 215 35.34 30.85 -27.36
C GLY A 215 33.82 30.92 -27.21
N LEU A 216 33.31 30.67 -26.01
CA LEU A 216 32.07 31.31 -25.57
C LEU A 216 32.44 32.63 -24.90
N THR A 217 32.00 33.73 -25.50
CA THR A 217 32.23 35.07 -24.97
C THR A 217 31.25 35.35 -23.83
N LYS A 218 31.54 36.38 -23.02
CA LYS A 218 30.69 36.77 -21.89
C LYS A 218 29.28 37.17 -22.36
N GLU A 219 29.16 37.64 -23.61
CA GLU A 219 27.89 37.96 -24.26
C GLU A 219 27.05 36.71 -24.60
N ASP A 220 27.68 35.60 -24.98
CA ASP A 220 27.00 34.33 -25.25
C ASP A 220 26.40 33.73 -23.97
N LEU A 221 27.14 33.83 -22.86
CA LEU A 221 26.67 33.38 -21.54
C LEU A 221 25.50 34.24 -21.03
N THR A 222 25.54 35.56 -21.24
CA THR A 222 24.39 36.42 -20.90
C THR A 222 23.18 36.12 -21.77
N THR A 223 23.36 35.78 -23.04
CA THR A 223 22.23 35.44 -23.94
C THR A 223 21.57 34.12 -23.55
N ILE A 224 22.36 33.13 -23.11
CA ILE A 224 21.83 31.84 -22.61
C ILE A 224 21.11 32.03 -21.27
N VAL A 225 21.65 32.85 -20.36
CA VAL A 225 20.98 33.16 -19.08
C VAL A 225 19.71 33.98 -19.32
N GLN A 226 19.72 34.94 -20.25
CA GLN A 226 18.55 35.72 -20.62
C GLN A 226 17.46 34.84 -21.26
N ALA A 227 17.84 33.91 -22.15
CA ALA A 227 16.91 32.94 -22.74
C ALA A 227 16.35 31.95 -21.69
N ALA A 228 17.15 31.57 -20.70
CA ALA A 228 16.69 30.75 -19.57
C ALA A 228 15.76 31.51 -18.62
N VAL A 229 16.00 32.81 -18.39
CA VAL A 229 15.15 33.69 -17.57
C VAL A 229 13.85 34.05 -18.31
N GLU A 230 13.90 34.24 -19.64
CA GLU A 230 12.72 34.45 -20.51
C GLU A 230 11.89 33.17 -20.68
N GLY A 231 12.54 31.99 -20.70
CA GLY A 231 11.89 30.69 -20.63
C GLY A 231 11.21 30.44 -19.28
N ALA A 232 11.86 30.83 -18.18
CA ALA A 232 11.32 30.71 -16.83
C ALA A 232 10.16 31.67 -16.55
N THR A 233 10.19 32.89 -17.11
CA THR A 233 9.11 33.89 -16.95
C THR A 233 7.88 33.58 -17.81
N LYS A 234 8.01 32.83 -18.92
CA LYS A 234 6.85 32.34 -19.70
C LYS A 234 6.17 31.11 -19.08
N SER A 235 6.82 30.41 -18.15
CA SER A 235 6.25 29.22 -17.48
C SER A 235 5.60 29.50 -16.12
N GLN A 236 5.58 30.76 -15.66
CA GLN A 236 4.90 31.16 -14.43
C GLN A 236 3.65 32.00 -14.71
N LYS A 237 2.61 31.35 -15.24
CA LYS A 237 1.20 31.71 -14.93
C LYS A 237 0.23 30.59 -15.35
N LYS A 238 0.32 29.48 -14.63
CA LYS A 238 -0.88 28.69 -14.32
C LYS A 238 -0.63 27.96 -13.00
N GLU A 239 -0.61 28.73 -11.92
CA GLU A 239 -1.07 28.22 -10.62
C GLU A 239 -2.53 27.82 -10.80
N THR A 240 -2.74 26.62 -11.33
CA THR A 240 -3.97 25.92 -11.06
C THR A 240 -3.82 25.51 -9.61
N LYS A 241 -4.50 26.23 -8.71
CA LYS A 241 -4.86 25.66 -7.41
C LYS A 241 -5.31 24.23 -7.72
N SER A 242 -4.55 23.24 -7.25
CA SER A 242 -5.02 21.88 -7.18
C SER A 242 -6.24 21.92 -6.30
N GLU A 243 -7.42 22.08 -6.91
CA GLU A 243 -8.64 21.61 -6.28
C GLU A 243 -8.41 20.12 -6.14
N SER A 244 -8.13 19.71 -4.90
CA SER A 244 -8.12 18.31 -4.52
C SER A 244 -9.37 17.67 -5.12
N VAL A 245 -9.16 16.65 -5.96
CA VAL A 245 -10.26 15.83 -6.46
C VAL A 245 -10.89 15.22 -5.21
N LYS A 246 -12.01 15.78 -4.77
CA LYS A 246 -12.77 15.26 -3.63
C LYS A 246 -13.37 13.94 -4.07
N THR A 247 -12.87 12.84 -3.52
CA THR A 247 -13.43 11.52 -3.75
C THR A 247 -14.44 11.20 -2.65
N ASP A 248 -15.37 10.29 -2.93
CA ASP A 248 -16.35 9.83 -1.93
C ASP A 248 -15.69 9.02 -0.78
N ILE A 249 -14.42 8.63 -0.95
CA ILE A 249 -13.58 8.02 0.10
C ILE A 249 -13.23 9.09 1.15
N ASP A 250 -12.94 10.33 0.72
CA ASP A 250 -12.55 11.43 1.62
C ASP A 250 -13.71 11.96 2.47
N LYS A 251 -14.95 11.58 2.12
CA LYS A 251 -16.17 11.96 2.82
C LYS A 251 -17.12 10.77 2.90
N PRO A 252 -16.94 9.89 3.89
CA PRO A 252 -17.82 8.76 4.06
C PRO A 252 -19.29 9.21 4.19
N PHE A 253 -20.12 8.86 3.19
CA PHE A 253 -21.58 9.02 3.27
C PHE A 253 -22.22 7.66 3.55
N PHE A 254 -22.75 7.51 4.76
CA PHE A 254 -23.54 6.34 5.13
C PHE A 254 -24.97 6.80 5.36
N ALA A 255 -25.91 6.21 4.62
CA ALA A 255 -27.33 6.44 4.85
C ALA A 255 -27.68 5.95 6.27
N ASN A 256 -28.27 6.83 7.09
CA ASN A 256 -28.64 6.61 8.50
C ASN A 256 -29.55 5.39 8.79
N THR A 257 -29.91 4.59 7.78
CA THR A 257 -30.89 3.50 7.88
C THR A 257 -30.29 2.18 8.34
N GLU A 258 -28.96 2.00 8.33
CA GLU A 258 -28.31 0.74 8.74
C GLU A 258 -27.12 1.04 9.66
N LYS A 259 -27.45 1.25 10.93
CA LYS A 259 -26.46 1.41 12.00
C LYS A 259 -25.68 0.10 12.17
N ILE A 260 -24.45 0.10 11.67
CA ILE A 260 -23.51 -1.02 11.73
C ILE A 260 -22.99 -1.20 13.16
N MET A 261 -22.70 -0.08 13.84
CA MET A 261 -22.09 -0.05 15.17
C MET A 261 -23.11 0.18 16.29
N GLY A 262 -23.04 -0.61 17.35
CA GLY A 262 -23.94 -0.60 18.49
C GLY A 262 -23.74 0.62 19.40
N ASP A 263 -24.68 0.81 20.33
CA ASP A 263 -24.68 1.96 21.24
C ASP A 263 -23.53 2.00 22.26
N ASN A 264 -22.94 0.83 22.51
CA ASN A 264 -21.86 0.61 23.47
C ASN A 264 -20.50 0.41 22.79
N ASP A 265 -20.44 0.40 21.46
CA ASP A 265 -19.18 0.21 20.73
C ASP A 265 -18.28 1.42 20.92
N LEU A 266 -16.98 1.17 21.10
CA LEU A 266 -15.95 2.14 21.45
C LEU A 266 -14.85 2.17 20.39
N ALA A 267 -14.40 3.36 20.01
CA ALA A 267 -13.26 3.53 19.13
C ALA A 267 -12.18 4.39 19.80
N VAL A 268 -10.93 3.94 19.73
CA VAL A 268 -9.74 4.72 20.12
C VAL A 268 -8.88 4.84 18.89
N ILE A 269 -8.66 6.07 18.44
CA ILE A 269 -8.01 6.37 17.16
C ILE A 269 -6.89 7.35 17.45
N ILE A 270 -5.67 6.94 17.12
CA ILE A 270 -4.44 7.68 17.43
C ILE A 270 -3.70 7.93 16.12
N GLY A 271 -3.37 9.19 15.85
CA GLY A 271 -2.63 9.60 14.65
C GLY A 271 -1.58 10.64 14.97
N ILE A 272 -0.34 10.38 14.59
CA ILE A 272 0.77 11.28 14.89
C ILE A 272 1.66 11.40 13.67
N GLU A 273 1.68 12.57 13.04
CA GLU A 273 2.59 12.87 11.94
C GLU A 273 3.76 13.73 12.41
N GLY A 274 3.48 14.81 13.15
CA GLY A 274 4.42 15.86 13.51
C GLY A 274 5.10 15.66 14.87
N TYR A 275 6.03 14.71 14.96
CA TYR A 275 6.70 14.42 16.23
C TYR A 275 7.71 15.48 16.70
N GLN A 276 7.97 15.51 18.00
CA GLN A 276 9.04 16.32 18.59
C GLN A 276 10.41 15.66 18.42
N GLY A 277 11.29 16.26 17.61
CA GLY A 277 12.70 15.86 17.54
C GLY A 277 12.97 14.58 16.74
N ILE A 278 11.97 14.01 16.08
CA ILE A 278 12.11 12.83 15.21
C ILE A 278 11.40 13.05 13.86
N PRO A 279 11.76 12.32 12.78
CA PRO A 279 11.18 12.53 11.46
C PRO A 279 9.66 12.43 11.45
N LYS A 280 9.01 13.11 10.52
CA LYS A 280 7.56 13.00 10.34
C LYS A 280 7.16 11.58 9.90
N SER A 281 6.00 11.13 10.37
CA SER A 281 5.31 9.95 9.83
C SER A 281 4.28 10.42 8.81
N ASP A 282 4.70 10.61 7.56
CA ASP A 282 3.84 11.21 6.53
C ASP A 282 2.49 10.48 6.44
N TYR A 283 1.40 11.24 6.32
CA TYR A 283 0.01 10.78 6.18
C TYR A 283 -0.64 10.21 7.45
N SER A 284 0.12 9.92 8.51
CA SER A 284 -0.42 9.32 9.75
C SER A 284 -1.52 10.16 10.41
N TYR A 285 -1.46 11.49 10.29
CA TYR A 285 -2.51 12.39 10.77
C TYR A 285 -3.80 12.24 9.96
N ASP A 286 -3.68 12.33 8.63
CA ASP A 286 -4.83 12.32 7.72
C ASP A 286 -5.51 10.94 7.71
N ASP A 287 -4.74 9.86 7.80
CA ASP A 287 -5.26 8.49 7.90
C ASP A 287 -6.07 8.29 9.19
N ALA A 288 -5.54 8.68 10.34
CA ALA A 288 -6.27 8.59 11.61
C ALA A 288 -7.51 9.48 11.63
N LYS A 289 -7.44 10.67 11.05
CA LYS A 289 -8.59 11.56 10.92
C LYS A 289 -9.67 10.93 10.04
N LEU A 290 -9.29 10.35 8.90
CA LEU A 290 -10.19 9.66 8.00
C LEU A 290 -10.86 8.46 8.68
N VAL A 291 -10.09 7.63 9.39
CA VAL A 291 -10.63 6.52 10.20
C VAL A 291 -11.61 7.03 11.26
N GLY A 292 -11.34 8.18 11.88
CA GLY A 292 -12.27 8.85 12.79
C GLY A 292 -13.59 9.26 12.15
N ASP A 293 -13.56 9.75 10.92
CA ASP A 293 -14.76 10.12 10.19
C ASP A 293 -15.56 8.88 9.74
N TYR A 294 -14.86 7.82 9.33
CA TYR A 294 -15.47 6.53 9.07
C TYR A 294 -16.10 5.91 10.33
N ALA A 295 -15.46 6.01 11.50
CA ALA A 295 -16.04 5.51 12.75
C ALA A 295 -17.38 6.20 13.04
N LYS A 296 -17.47 7.52 12.90
CA LYS A 296 -18.74 8.25 13.05
C LYS A 296 -19.78 7.74 12.05
N ALA A 297 -19.35 7.53 10.80
CA ALA A 297 -20.24 7.17 9.72
C ALA A 297 -20.74 5.71 9.80
N MET A 298 -19.96 4.81 10.41
CA MET A 298 -20.40 3.46 10.79
C MET A 298 -21.38 3.44 11.97
N GLY A 299 -21.62 4.58 12.62
CA GLY A 299 -22.61 4.73 13.69
C GLY A 299 -22.05 4.66 15.11
N PHE A 300 -20.72 4.73 15.30
CA PHE A 300 -20.16 4.97 16.63
C PHE A 300 -20.67 6.30 17.15
N LYS A 301 -21.14 6.33 18.40
CA LYS A 301 -21.55 7.59 19.02
C LYS A 301 -20.32 8.49 19.19
N PRO A 302 -20.37 9.81 18.89
CA PRO A 302 -19.22 10.68 19.04
C PRO A 302 -18.56 10.62 20.43
N ARG A 303 -19.36 10.44 21.50
CA ARG A 303 -18.88 10.28 22.89
C ARG A 303 -18.16 8.95 23.19
N ASN A 304 -18.20 8.00 22.26
CA ASN A 304 -17.54 6.71 22.33
C ASN A 304 -16.32 6.66 21.39
N ILE A 305 -15.96 7.78 20.76
CA ILE A 305 -14.78 7.88 19.89
C ILE A 305 -13.76 8.77 20.59
N GLU A 306 -12.64 8.19 20.97
CA GLU A 306 -11.48 8.93 21.47
C GLU A 306 -10.49 9.11 20.32
N LEU A 307 -10.37 10.34 19.83
CA LEU A 307 -9.50 10.71 18.71
C LEU A 307 -8.32 11.52 19.24
N LEU A 308 -7.15 10.89 19.40
CA LEU A 308 -5.90 11.52 19.80
C LEU A 308 -5.05 11.83 18.56
N LEU A 309 -4.89 13.11 18.24
CA LEU A 309 -4.11 13.54 17.09
C LEU A 309 -2.99 14.49 17.54
N GLU A 310 -1.82 14.38 16.90
CA GLU A 310 -0.67 15.26 17.11
C GLU A 310 -0.33 15.45 18.60
N GLU A 311 -0.25 16.69 19.07
CA GLU A 311 0.17 17.06 20.42
C GLU A 311 -0.73 16.50 21.53
N ARG A 312 -1.93 16.01 21.18
CA ARG A 312 -2.83 15.36 22.15
C ARG A 312 -2.51 13.89 22.37
N ALA A 313 -1.73 13.27 21.49
CA ALA A 313 -1.35 11.86 21.57
C ALA A 313 -0.09 11.63 22.42
N THR A 314 -0.05 12.25 23.61
CA THR A 314 1.04 12.06 24.56
C THR A 314 0.98 10.69 25.24
N LYS A 315 2.08 10.22 25.81
CA LYS A 315 2.11 8.95 26.56
C LYS A 315 1.02 8.91 27.63
N SER A 316 0.93 9.96 28.45
CA SER A 316 -0.08 10.03 29.51
C SER A 316 -1.52 10.05 28.98
N ALA A 317 -1.76 10.66 27.82
CA ALA A 317 -3.08 10.63 27.19
C ALA A 317 -3.45 9.22 26.71
N ILE A 318 -2.53 8.54 26.03
CA ILE A 318 -2.71 7.15 25.58
C ILE A 318 -2.96 6.24 26.78
N GLU A 319 -2.17 6.37 27.85
CA GLU A 319 -2.35 5.60 29.07
C GLU A 319 -3.70 5.84 29.74
N LYS A 320 -4.11 7.10 29.89
CA LYS A 320 -5.42 7.46 30.43
C LYS A 320 -6.55 6.81 29.63
N ILE A 321 -6.47 6.82 28.30
CA ILE A 321 -7.50 6.22 27.46
C ILE A 321 -7.53 4.70 27.61
N ILE A 322 -6.40 4.02 27.43
CA ILE A 322 -6.33 2.56 27.41
C ILE A 322 -6.54 1.96 28.80
N LYS A 323 -5.95 2.55 29.86
CA LYS A 323 -5.97 1.97 31.21
C LYS A 323 -7.15 2.45 32.07
N THR A 324 -7.84 3.51 31.68
CA THR A 324 -8.93 4.09 32.51
C THR A 324 -10.21 4.33 31.73
N TRP A 325 -10.18 5.10 30.65
CA TRP A 325 -11.40 5.43 29.91
C TRP A 325 -12.05 4.18 29.30
N LEU A 326 -11.26 3.35 28.63
CA LEU A 326 -11.73 2.18 27.90
C LEU A 326 -12.34 1.12 28.85
N PRO A 327 -11.68 0.70 29.96
CA PRO A 327 -12.30 -0.22 30.91
C PRO A 327 -13.55 0.33 31.60
N ASN A 328 -13.63 1.65 31.84
CA ASN A 328 -14.79 2.27 32.47
C ASN A 328 -16.02 2.37 31.54
N LYS A 329 -15.80 2.31 30.23
CA LYS A 329 -16.85 2.44 29.20
C LYS A 329 -17.27 1.09 28.63
N ALA A 330 -16.34 0.15 28.57
CA ALA A 330 -16.53 -1.17 27.99
C ALA A 330 -17.62 -1.96 28.71
N LYS A 331 -18.45 -2.66 27.94
CA LYS A 331 -19.49 -3.58 28.41
C LYS A 331 -19.36 -4.92 27.68
N PRO A 332 -19.96 -6.00 28.22
CA PRO A 332 -19.89 -7.33 27.60
C PRO A 332 -20.35 -7.40 26.12
N ASP A 333 -21.26 -6.53 25.71
CA ASP A 333 -21.78 -6.44 24.34
C ASP A 333 -21.03 -5.43 23.46
N SER A 334 -20.03 -4.73 24.00
CA SER A 334 -19.27 -3.72 23.26
C SER A 334 -18.33 -4.37 22.25
N ARG A 335 -18.16 -3.74 21.10
CA ARG A 335 -16.99 -3.93 20.24
C ARG A 335 -16.03 -2.79 20.43
N VAL A 336 -14.75 -3.10 20.53
CA VAL A 336 -13.68 -2.13 20.73
C VAL A 336 -12.82 -2.07 19.49
N PHE A 337 -12.73 -0.89 18.86
CA PHE A 337 -11.88 -0.64 17.71
C PHE A 337 -10.70 0.25 18.11
N ILE A 338 -9.49 -0.25 17.96
CA ILE A 338 -8.25 0.50 18.21
C ILE A 338 -7.57 0.73 16.87
N TYR A 339 -7.29 1.99 16.55
CA TYR A 339 -6.50 2.39 15.39
C TYR A 339 -5.30 3.23 15.83
N TYR A 340 -4.12 2.91 15.32
CA TYR A 340 -2.91 3.69 15.51
C TYR A 340 -2.21 3.90 14.17
N SER A 341 -1.86 5.14 13.83
CA SER A 341 -0.92 5.46 12.74
C SER A 341 0.15 6.42 13.25
N GLY A 342 1.42 6.07 13.02
CA GLY A 342 2.58 6.81 13.53
C GLY A 342 3.87 5.98 13.57
N HIS A 343 4.85 6.40 14.37
CA HIS A 343 6.10 5.69 14.59
C HIS A 343 5.97 4.54 15.58
N GLY A 344 6.49 3.38 15.19
CA GLY A 344 6.84 2.30 16.11
C GLY A 344 8.35 2.24 16.31
N ALA A 345 8.80 1.80 17.48
CA ALA A 345 10.22 1.62 17.73
C ALA A 345 10.48 0.38 18.59
N PRO A 346 11.44 -0.49 18.21
CA PRO A 346 11.89 -1.57 19.07
C PRO A 346 12.94 -1.06 20.08
N GLU A 347 12.87 -1.51 21.33
CA GLU A 347 13.92 -1.30 22.32
C GLU A 347 15.17 -2.09 21.91
N PRO A 348 16.35 -1.45 21.71
CA PRO A 348 17.52 -2.14 21.14
C PRO A 348 18.04 -3.33 21.96
N LYS A 349 17.85 -3.32 23.28
CA LYS A 349 18.37 -4.37 24.17
C LYS A 349 17.44 -5.58 24.28
N THR A 350 16.13 -5.36 24.28
CA THR A 350 15.15 -6.42 24.55
C THR A 350 14.38 -6.84 23.31
N GLY A 351 14.34 -6.01 22.27
CA GLY A 351 13.50 -6.19 21.09
C GLY A 351 12.02 -5.89 21.35
N ASP A 352 11.67 -5.37 22.53
CA ASP A 352 10.29 -5.05 22.86
C ASP A 352 9.78 -3.91 21.97
N ALA A 353 8.59 -4.08 21.39
CA ALA A 353 7.99 -3.08 20.52
C ALA A 353 7.24 -2.00 21.32
N TYR A 354 7.44 -0.75 20.93
CA TYR A 354 6.77 0.43 21.49
C TYR A 354 6.00 1.18 20.42
N ILE A 355 4.84 1.68 20.79
CA ILE A 355 4.22 2.83 20.14
C ILE A 355 5.00 4.07 20.59
N VAL A 356 5.42 4.92 19.66
CA VAL A 356 6.04 6.21 19.96
C VAL A 356 4.94 7.27 20.11
N PRO A 357 4.69 7.80 21.31
CA PRO A 357 3.76 8.91 21.53
C PRO A 357 4.33 10.22 20.99
N PHE A 358 3.52 11.28 20.95
CA PHE A 358 3.95 12.58 20.43
C PHE A 358 5.16 13.16 21.19
N ASP A 359 5.19 12.92 22.50
CA ASP A 359 6.25 13.27 23.45
C ASP A 359 7.26 12.13 23.66
N GLY A 360 7.28 11.13 22.78
CA GLY A 360 8.19 10.00 22.83
C GLY A 360 9.59 10.35 22.32
N ASP A 361 10.62 9.91 23.05
CA ASP A 361 12.02 9.95 22.63
C ASP A 361 12.52 8.52 22.35
N PRO A 362 12.85 8.19 21.10
CA PRO A 362 13.34 6.87 20.71
C PRO A 362 14.67 6.45 21.34
N ASN A 363 15.41 7.37 21.98
CA ASN A 363 16.58 7.04 22.78
C ASN A 363 16.23 6.56 24.20
N TYR A 364 15.00 6.83 24.66
CA TYR A 364 14.50 6.53 26.00
C TYR A 364 13.13 5.85 25.93
N LEU A 365 12.98 4.82 25.08
CA LEU A 365 11.70 4.16 24.81
C LEU A 365 11.07 3.52 26.04
N SER A 366 11.87 2.94 26.93
CA SER A 366 11.39 2.42 28.22
C SER A 366 10.65 3.48 29.04
N ASP A 367 11.09 4.74 28.99
CA ASP A 367 10.57 5.84 29.80
C ASP A 367 9.49 6.66 29.09
N THR A 368 9.64 6.86 27.78
CA THR A 368 8.82 7.79 26.99
C THR A 368 7.93 7.09 25.96
N GLY A 369 8.23 5.85 25.60
CA GLY A 369 7.40 5.01 24.74
C GLY A 369 6.20 4.41 25.47
N TYR A 370 5.20 3.96 24.70
CA TYR A 370 4.11 3.15 25.20
C TYR A 370 4.29 1.68 24.77
N PRO A 371 4.56 0.74 25.69
CA PRO A 371 4.87 -0.64 25.32
C PRO A 371 3.68 -1.31 24.62
N LEU A 372 3.92 -1.92 23.46
CA LEU A 372 2.86 -2.60 22.72
C LEU A 372 2.31 -3.81 23.49
N LYS A 373 3.17 -4.49 24.26
CA LYS A 373 2.74 -5.52 25.21
C LYS A 373 1.75 -4.99 26.25
N SER A 374 1.99 -3.77 26.77
CA SER A 374 1.05 -3.14 27.73
C SER A 374 -0.30 -2.79 27.10
N LEU A 375 -0.33 -2.47 25.80
CA LEU A 375 -1.58 -2.31 25.04
C LEU A 375 -2.36 -3.62 25.08
N TYR A 376 -1.75 -4.70 24.59
CA TYR A 376 -2.41 -6.01 24.50
C TYR A 376 -2.81 -6.56 25.87
N ASP A 377 -1.96 -6.43 26.90
CA ASP A 377 -2.28 -6.84 28.27
C ASP A 377 -3.46 -6.06 28.86
N SER A 378 -3.61 -4.78 28.49
CA SER A 378 -4.74 -3.96 28.95
C SER A 378 -6.03 -4.33 28.20
N LEU A 379 -5.94 -4.53 26.89
CA LEU A 379 -7.07 -4.93 26.05
C LEU A 379 -7.57 -6.35 26.39
N GLY A 380 -6.66 -7.30 26.65
CA GLY A 380 -6.99 -8.68 27.01
C GLY A 380 -7.70 -8.83 28.35
N LYS A 381 -7.72 -7.79 29.19
CA LYS A 381 -8.50 -7.74 30.45
C LYS A 381 -9.95 -7.28 30.26
N LEU A 382 -10.29 -6.75 29.09
CA LEU A 382 -11.64 -6.26 28.81
C LEU A 382 -12.58 -7.44 28.59
N GLN A 383 -13.74 -7.37 29.22
CA GLN A 383 -14.84 -8.32 29.00
C GLN A 383 -15.81 -7.67 28.00
N VAL A 384 -15.54 -7.88 26.72
CA VAL A 384 -16.26 -7.27 25.58
C VAL A 384 -16.53 -8.33 24.51
N ALA A 385 -17.42 -8.03 23.56
CA ALA A 385 -17.81 -8.97 22.52
C ALA A 385 -16.71 -9.17 21.47
N GLU A 386 -15.99 -8.09 21.14
CA GLU A 386 -14.94 -8.08 20.11
C GLU A 386 -13.92 -6.99 20.40
N ILE A 387 -12.66 -7.25 20.05
CA ILE A 387 -11.60 -6.24 20.01
C ILE A 387 -10.92 -6.34 18.65
N THR A 388 -10.95 -5.25 17.89
CA THR A 388 -10.22 -5.09 16.63
C THR A 388 -9.09 -4.10 16.86
N VAL A 389 -7.86 -4.50 16.56
CA VAL A 389 -6.68 -3.62 16.66
C VAL A 389 -6.07 -3.51 15.28
N VAL A 390 -6.01 -2.29 14.76
CA VAL A 390 -5.35 -1.93 13.51
C VAL A 390 -4.16 -1.06 13.87
N LEU A 391 -2.98 -1.62 13.67
CA LEU A 391 -1.73 -0.93 13.92
C LEU A 391 -1.11 -0.65 12.55
N ASP A 392 -0.97 0.64 12.24
CA ASP A 392 -0.12 1.17 11.18
C ASP A 392 1.13 1.92 11.73
N PRO A 393 1.91 1.30 12.64
CA PRO A 393 3.19 1.83 13.07
C PRO A 393 4.27 1.52 12.03
N CYS A 394 5.05 2.53 11.67
CA CYS A 394 6.28 2.29 10.93
C CYS A 394 7.30 1.58 11.84
N PHE A 395 7.35 0.23 11.84
CA PHE A 395 8.34 -0.59 12.55
C PHE A 395 9.60 -0.92 11.72
N SER A 396 9.67 -0.45 10.48
CA SER A 396 10.82 -0.67 9.58
C SER A 396 12.07 0.11 10.03
N GLY A 397 12.80 -0.40 11.02
CA GLY A 397 14.12 0.08 11.49
C GLY A 397 15.22 0.22 10.41
N ALA A 398 14.89 0.14 9.13
CA ALA A 398 15.79 0.37 8.00
C ALA A 398 15.09 1.25 6.96
N GLY A 399 15.00 2.55 7.26
CA GLY A 399 14.45 3.58 6.39
C GLY A 399 14.11 4.79 7.24
N GLY A 400 14.13 6.01 6.67
CA GLY A 400 13.88 7.27 7.40
C GLY A 400 12.47 7.43 8.01
N ARG A 401 11.73 6.33 8.14
CA ARG A 401 10.36 6.22 8.66
C ARG A 401 10.24 5.39 9.93
N SER A 402 11.32 4.79 10.45
CA SER A 402 11.32 4.29 11.82
C SER A 402 12.42 4.97 12.61
N VAL A 403 12.14 5.23 13.87
CA VAL A 403 13.09 5.94 14.70
C VAL A 403 13.84 4.97 15.57
N LEU A 404 15.13 4.81 15.27
CA LEU A 404 16.06 4.05 16.07
C LEU A 404 16.80 4.97 17.04
N ALA A 405 17.12 4.46 18.22
CA ALA A 405 18.01 5.14 19.15
C ALA A 405 19.37 5.42 18.48
N GLN A 406 19.96 6.57 18.80
CA GLN A 406 21.26 7.00 18.28
C GLN A 406 22.34 5.95 18.66
N GLY A 407 22.90 5.28 17.64
CA GLY A 407 23.90 4.23 17.83
C GLY A 407 23.36 2.79 17.76
N ALA A 408 22.05 2.59 17.65
CA ALA A 408 21.49 1.30 17.26
C ALA A 408 21.84 1.03 15.78
N ARG A 409 22.56 -0.05 15.51
CA ARG A 409 22.77 -0.52 14.12
C ARG A 409 21.60 -1.42 13.73
N PRO A 410 21.09 -1.32 12.48
CA PRO A 410 20.00 -2.16 11.96
C PRO A 410 20.26 -3.65 12.11
#